data_AF-A0A8T2KK99-F1
#
_entry.id   AF-A0A8T2KK99-F1
#
_cell.length_a   1.000
_cell.length_b   1.000
_cell.length_c   1.000
_cell.angle_alpha   90.00
_cell.angle_beta   90.00
_cell.angle_gamma   90.00
#
_symmetry.space_group_name_H-M   'P 1'
#
loop_
_entity.id
_entity.type
_entity.pdbx_description
1 polymer ?
#
loop_
_entity_poly.entity_id
_entity_poly.type
_entity_poly.pdbx_seq_one_letter_code
_entity_poly.pdbx_strand_id
1 'polypeptide(L)'
;MAAELVSLEKLLEKHIPAGELREVWRLLYGKDISPLDLPSSAFQAASIRGFELQGYGFEAAVEQTRRPRIVRVGLIQNKIQLPTSAPVTEQISSLHKHISDIVEVAAMCGVNIVCFQEAWTMPFAFCTREKLPWTEFAESAEDGITTKFCQELAKKHNMVIVSPILERDSVHGDTLWNTAVIISNTGAVMGKTRKNHIPRVGDFNESSYYMEGNTGHRVFQTAFGRIAVNICYGRHHPLNWLMYSVNGAEIIFNPSATIGELSESLWPIEARNAAIANHCFTCSINRVGTVSVMLA
;
A
#
# COMPACT_ATOMS: atom_id res chain seq x y z
N MET A 1 -18.64 -0.59 -26.80
CA MET A 1 -17.53 -0.53 -25.84
C MET A 1 -17.76 0.70 -24.98
N ALA A 2 -18.06 0.53 -23.70
CA ALA A 2 -18.08 1.68 -22.79
C ALA A 2 -16.69 2.33 -22.82
N ALA A 3 -16.61 3.65 -22.84
CA ALA A 3 -15.33 4.33 -22.72
C ALA A 3 -14.66 3.87 -21.42
N GLU A 4 -13.38 3.51 -21.50
CA GLU A 4 -12.61 3.08 -20.34
C GLU A 4 -12.63 4.21 -19.28
N LEU A 5 -13.21 3.92 -18.12
CA LEU A 5 -13.32 4.88 -17.03
C LEU A 5 -11.92 5.07 -16.40
N VAL A 6 -11.31 6.22 -16.64
CA VAL A 6 -9.96 6.52 -16.14
C VAL A 6 -9.98 7.03 -14.68
N SER A 7 -11.00 7.82 -14.30
CA SER A 7 -11.18 8.36 -12.94
C SER A 7 -12.64 8.75 -12.73
N LEU A 8 -13.14 8.49 -11.52
CA LEU A 8 -14.49 8.89 -11.10
C LEU A 8 -14.62 10.41 -11.05
N GLU A 9 -13.61 11.10 -10.52
CA GLU A 9 -13.58 12.56 -10.39
C GLU A 9 -13.71 13.23 -11.76
N LYS A 10 -12.91 12.80 -12.74
CA LYS A 10 -12.98 13.33 -14.13
C LYS A 10 -14.33 13.05 -14.78
N LEU A 11 -14.95 11.91 -14.48
CA LEU A 11 -16.28 11.58 -14.98
C LEU A 11 -17.34 12.54 -14.40
N LEU A 12 -17.28 12.79 -13.09
CA LEU A 12 -18.19 13.70 -12.40
C LEU A 12 -17.99 15.15 -12.89
N GLU A 13 -16.75 15.63 -12.98
CA GLU A 13 -16.43 16.96 -13.50
C GLU A 13 -16.92 17.19 -14.93
N LYS A 14 -16.86 16.15 -15.77
CA LYS A 14 -17.29 16.22 -17.17
C LYS A 14 -18.82 16.29 -17.31
N HIS A 15 -19.57 15.69 -16.40
CA HIS A 15 -20.99 15.42 -16.59
C HIS A 15 -21.93 16.09 -15.57
N ILE A 16 -21.43 16.56 -14.43
CA ILE A 16 -22.22 17.23 -13.40
C ILE A 16 -22.00 18.75 -13.47
N PRO A 17 -23.06 19.58 -13.49
CA PRO A 17 -22.92 21.04 -13.45
C PRO A 17 -22.12 21.52 -12.23
N ALA A 18 -21.28 22.54 -12.41
CA ALA A 18 -20.40 23.05 -11.35
C ALA A 18 -21.13 23.44 -10.05
N GLY A 19 -22.38 23.93 -10.15
CA GLY A 19 -23.20 24.26 -8.99
C GLY A 19 -23.66 23.06 -8.16
N GLU A 20 -23.79 21.89 -8.78
CA GLU A 20 -24.20 20.63 -8.13
C GLU A 20 -22.99 19.76 -7.75
N LEU A 21 -21.89 19.88 -8.50
CA LEU A 21 -20.68 19.08 -8.32
C LEU A 21 -20.12 19.19 -6.90
N ARG A 22 -20.19 20.38 -6.29
CA ARG A 22 -19.78 20.59 -4.90
C ARG A 22 -20.58 19.75 -3.91
N GLU A 23 -21.89 19.64 -4.13
CA GLU A 23 -22.77 18.85 -3.25
C GLU A 23 -22.56 17.35 -3.46
N VAL A 24 -22.32 16.93 -4.70
CA VAL A 24 -21.92 15.55 -5.02
C VAL A 24 -20.62 15.20 -4.31
N TRP A 25 -19.60 16.05 -4.37
CA TRP A 25 -18.34 15.83 -3.64
C TRP A 25 -18.54 15.80 -2.13
N ARG A 26 -19.41 16.66 -1.60
CA ARG A 26 -19.74 16.67 -0.17
C ARG A 26 -20.32 15.34 0.29
N LEU A 27 -21.21 14.74 -0.50
CA LEU A 27 -21.82 13.45 -0.19
C LEU A 27 -20.83 12.28 -0.39
N LEU A 28 -20.07 12.29 -1.48
CA LEU A 28 -19.17 11.19 -1.84
C LEU A 28 -17.87 11.17 -1.06
N TYR A 29 -17.26 12.32 -0.76
CA TYR A 29 -15.93 12.39 -0.14
C TYR A 29 -15.98 13.01 1.27
N GLY A 30 -16.95 13.89 1.53
CA GLY A 30 -17.13 14.54 2.82
C GLY A 30 -16.77 16.02 2.77
N LYS A 31 -15.69 16.43 3.42
CA LYS A 31 -15.23 17.83 3.38
C LYS A 31 -14.35 18.07 2.15
N ASP A 32 -14.41 19.28 1.59
CA ASP A 32 -13.44 19.75 0.59
C ASP A 32 -12.01 19.53 1.13
N ILE A 33 -11.22 18.73 0.41
CA ILE A 33 -9.81 18.49 0.70
C ILE A 33 -8.95 19.52 -0.03
N SER A 34 -7.97 20.11 0.66
CA SER A 34 -7.09 21.10 0.06
C SER A 34 -5.94 20.41 -0.69
N PRO A 35 -5.74 20.70 -1.99
CA PRO A 35 -4.54 20.27 -2.70
C PRO A 35 -3.30 20.78 -1.98
N LEU A 36 -2.25 19.95 -1.91
CA LEU A 36 -0.95 20.37 -1.41
C LEU A 36 -0.17 21.07 -2.52
N ASP A 37 0.49 22.17 -2.16
CA ASP A 37 1.49 22.79 -3.01
C ASP A 37 2.77 21.93 -3.00
N LEU A 38 2.86 21.00 -3.96
CA LEU A 38 4.01 20.12 -4.13
C LEU A 38 5.09 20.79 -4.99
N PRO A 39 6.39 20.53 -4.75
CA PRO A 39 7.46 21.17 -5.50
C PRO A 39 7.35 20.90 -7.01
N SER A 40 7.54 21.93 -7.83
CA SER A 40 7.52 21.79 -9.30
C SER A 40 8.57 20.80 -9.81
N SER A 41 9.71 20.69 -9.13
CA SER A 41 10.73 19.67 -9.42
C SER A 41 10.23 18.24 -9.22
N ALA A 42 9.36 18.00 -8.24
CA ALA A 42 8.75 16.70 -8.01
C ALA A 42 7.77 16.34 -9.14
N PHE A 43 6.94 17.29 -9.59
CA PHE A 43 6.08 17.09 -10.76
C PHE A 43 6.86 16.83 -12.04
N GLN A 44 7.94 17.57 -12.28
CA GLN A 44 8.82 17.35 -13.43
C GLN A 44 9.45 15.95 -13.38
N ALA A 45 9.96 15.54 -12.22
CA ALA A 45 10.53 14.22 -12.03
C ALA A 45 9.50 13.10 -12.25
N ALA A 46 8.29 13.23 -11.68
CA ALA A 46 7.20 12.28 -11.88
C ALA A 46 6.80 12.17 -13.36
N SER A 47 6.70 13.29 -14.06
CA SER A 47 6.38 13.36 -15.49
C SER A 47 7.45 12.66 -16.35
N ILE A 48 8.74 12.94 -16.12
CA ILE A 48 9.86 12.29 -16.81
C ILE A 48 9.88 10.78 -16.56
N ARG A 49 9.60 10.38 -15.32
CA ARG A 49 9.60 8.97 -14.88
C ARG A 49 8.28 8.25 -15.19
N GLY A 50 7.29 8.95 -15.73
CA GLY A 50 6.06 8.38 -16.27
C GLY A 50 5.05 7.89 -15.22
N PHE A 51 4.89 8.60 -14.10
CA PHE A 51 3.88 8.28 -13.10
C PHE A 51 3.11 9.51 -12.60
N GLU A 52 1.90 9.28 -12.10
CA GLU A 52 1.04 10.32 -11.53
C GLU A 52 1.52 10.74 -10.13
N LEU A 53 1.47 12.06 -9.86
CA LEU A 53 1.74 12.64 -8.56
C LEU A 53 0.56 13.53 -8.14
N GLN A 54 -0.02 13.25 -6.98
CA GLN A 54 -1.09 14.04 -6.37
C GLN A 54 -0.77 14.28 -4.90
N GLY A 55 -1.30 15.37 -4.33
CA GLY A 55 -1.10 15.72 -2.93
C GLY A 55 -2.33 16.39 -2.34
N TYR A 56 -2.75 15.93 -1.16
CA TYR A 56 -3.93 16.44 -0.45
C TYR A 56 -3.64 16.58 1.05
N GLY A 57 -4.21 17.62 1.66
CA GLY A 57 -4.04 17.94 3.08
C GLY A 57 -5.29 17.64 3.90
N PHE A 58 -5.07 17.10 5.10
CA PHE A 58 -6.08 16.97 6.15
C PHE A 58 -5.64 17.80 7.35
N GLU A 59 -6.46 18.76 7.75
CA GLU A 59 -6.16 19.68 8.85
C GLU A 59 -7.03 19.38 10.07
N ALA A 60 -6.47 19.67 11.24
CA ALA A 60 -7.19 19.66 12.51
C ALA A 60 -7.30 21.08 13.06
N ALA A 61 -8.26 21.30 13.96
CA ALA A 61 -8.34 22.55 14.71
C ALA A 61 -7.06 22.77 15.56
N VAL A 62 -6.66 24.03 15.72
CA VAL A 62 -5.50 24.37 16.54
C VAL A 62 -5.81 24.05 18.01
N GLU A 63 -4.98 23.22 18.63
CA GLU A 63 -5.06 22.93 20.06
C GLU A 63 -4.19 23.91 20.87
N GLN A 64 -4.65 24.30 22.06
CA GLN A 64 -3.90 25.19 22.95
C GLN A 64 -2.80 24.45 23.73
N THR A 65 -2.99 23.16 23.98
CA THR A 65 -2.10 22.35 24.84
C THR A 65 -1.18 21.42 24.05
N ARG A 66 -1.39 21.26 22.74
CA ARG A 66 -0.56 20.40 21.88
C ARG A 66 -0.16 21.15 20.63
N ARG A 67 1.07 20.89 20.18
CA ARG A 67 1.54 21.35 18.88
C ARG A 67 0.93 20.47 17.78
N PRO A 68 0.68 21.01 16.58
CA PRO A 68 0.30 20.20 15.43
C PRO A 68 1.34 19.09 15.18
N ARG A 69 0.87 17.85 15.04
CA ARG A 69 1.71 16.70 14.69
C ARG A 69 1.52 16.39 13.21
N ILE A 70 2.15 17.19 12.35
CA ILE A 70 2.00 17.09 10.90
C ILE A 70 2.89 15.96 10.38
N VAL A 71 2.30 15.07 9.59
CA VAL A 71 2.95 13.90 8.99
C VAL A 71 2.54 13.81 7.53
N ARG A 72 3.50 13.61 6.63
CA ARG A 72 3.24 13.35 5.21
C ARG A 72 3.39 11.86 4.94
N VAL A 73 2.35 11.26 4.35
CA VAL A 73 2.35 9.85 3.93
C VAL A 73 2.36 9.74 2.41
N GLY A 74 3.08 8.76 1.87
CA GLY A 74 3.13 8.45 0.44
C GLY A 74 2.58 7.05 0.17
N LEU A 75 1.65 6.96 -0.77
CA LEU A 75 1.02 5.70 -1.19
C LEU A 75 1.47 5.40 -2.61
N ILE A 76 2.18 4.28 -2.80
CA ILE A 76 2.75 3.93 -4.10
C ILE A 76 2.00 2.73 -4.68
N GLN A 77 1.34 2.98 -5.80
CA GLN A 77 0.78 1.96 -6.68
C GLN A 77 1.60 1.86 -7.97
N ASN A 78 1.87 0.64 -8.44
CA ASN A 78 2.61 0.39 -9.66
C ASN A 78 2.18 -0.92 -10.32
N LYS A 79 2.57 -1.08 -11.59
CA LYS A 79 2.50 -2.35 -12.31
C LYS A 79 3.85 -3.07 -12.29
N ILE A 80 3.85 -4.35 -12.65
CA ILE A 80 5.10 -5.07 -12.92
C ILE A 80 5.83 -4.46 -14.12
N GLN A 81 7.16 -4.55 -14.12
CA GLN A 81 8.02 -3.87 -15.10
C GLN A 81 8.49 -4.80 -16.22
N LEU A 82 8.53 -6.10 -15.98
CA LEU A 82 8.96 -7.12 -16.93
C LEU A 82 7.86 -8.18 -17.12
N PRO A 83 7.88 -8.94 -18.24
CA PRO A 83 7.00 -10.09 -18.42
C PRO A 83 7.15 -11.11 -17.29
N THR A 84 6.08 -11.83 -16.99
CA THR A 84 6.04 -12.86 -15.94
C THR A 84 6.97 -14.05 -16.22
N SER A 85 7.40 -14.22 -17.47
CA SER A 85 8.37 -15.23 -17.91
C SER A 85 9.85 -14.84 -17.73
N ALA A 86 10.15 -13.59 -17.34
CA ALA A 86 11.52 -13.16 -17.08
C ALA A 86 12.07 -13.83 -15.80
N PRO A 87 13.40 -13.94 -15.62
CA PRO A 87 13.98 -14.47 -14.39
C PRO A 87 13.51 -13.70 -13.14
N VAL A 88 13.21 -14.43 -12.05
CA VAL A 88 12.70 -13.86 -10.79
C VAL A 88 13.56 -12.70 -10.28
N THR A 89 14.88 -12.87 -10.31
CA THR A 89 15.84 -11.86 -9.85
C THR A 89 15.82 -10.58 -10.69
N GLU A 90 15.63 -10.69 -12.01
CA GLU A 90 15.50 -9.54 -12.90
C GLU A 90 14.17 -8.79 -12.66
N GLN A 91 13.08 -9.53 -12.43
CA GLN A 91 11.78 -8.94 -12.08
C GLN A 91 11.86 -8.12 -10.79
N ILE A 92 12.45 -8.70 -9.72
CA ILE A 92 12.64 -8.02 -8.43
C ILE A 92 13.52 -6.77 -8.60
N SER A 93 14.66 -6.89 -9.26
CA SER A 93 15.59 -5.76 -9.49
C SER A 93 14.96 -4.61 -10.28
N SER A 94 14.16 -4.94 -11.31
CA SER A 94 13.42 -3.95 -12.09
C SER A 94 12.39 -3.20 -11.24
N LEU A 95 11.67 -3.92 -10.37
CA LEU A 95 10.73 -3.33 -9.42
C LEU A 95 11.45 -2.45 -8.37
N HIS A 96 12.59 -2.90 -7.83
CA HIS A 96 13.41 -2.09 -6.92
C HIS A 96 13.83 -0.76 -7.57
N LYS A 97 14.34 -0.81 -8.80
CA LYS A 97 14.72 0.40 -9.54
C LYS A 97 13.55 1.36 -9.72
N HIS A 98 12.41 0.85 -10.18
CA HIS A 98 11.21 1.66 -10.41
C HIS A 98 10.67 2.28 -9.10
N ILE A 99 10.63 1.50 -8.01
CA ILE A 99 10.19 2.00 -6.70
C ILE A 99 11.18 3.03 -6.14
N SER A 100 12.49 2.84 -6.34
CA SER A 100 13.50 3.85 -5.95
C SER A 100 13.21 5.19 -6.62
N ASP A 101 12.89 5.19 -7.92
CA ASP A 101 12.55 6.40 -8.66
C ASP A 101 11.28 7.09 -8.10
N ILE A 102 10.29 6.34 -7.65
CA ILE A 102 9.08 6.94 -7.05
C ILE A 102 9.36 7.45 -5.63
N VAL A 103 10.12 6.69 -4.82
CA VAL A 103 10.48 7.06 -3.44
C VAL A 103 11.33 8.32 -3.40
N GLU A 104 12.20 8.53 -4.38
CA GLU A 104 12.95 9.79 -4.52
C GLU A 104 12.04 10.99 -4.72
N VAL A 105 10.98 10.87 -5.53
CA VAL A 105 10.00 11.94 -5.71
C VAL A 105 9.16 12.13 -4.45
N ALA A 106 8.78 11.05 -3.76
CA ALA A 106 8.13 11.15 -2.45
C ALA A 106 9.00 11.91 -1.43
N ALA A 107 10.32 11.68 -1.45
CA ALA A 107 11.26 12.43 -0.62
C ALA A 107 11.33 13.92 -0.99
N MET A 108 11.30 14.28 -2.29
CA MET A 108 11.19 15.69 -2.72
C MET A 108 9.91 16.33 -2.19
N CYS A 109 8.81 15.58 -2.10
CA CYS A 109 7.54 16.00 -1.51
C CYS A 109 7.54 16.01 0.03
N GLY A 110 8.66 15.71 0.70
CA GLY A 110 8.79 15.73 2.16
C GLY A 110 8.01 14.61 2.86
N VAL A 111 7.76 13.49 2.17
CA VAL A 111 7.06 12.33 2.75
C VAL A 111 7.88 11.74 3.91
N ASN A 112 7.20 11.43 5.02
CA ASN A 112 7.80 10.84 6.22
C ASN A 112 7.58 9.32 6.31
N ILE A 113 6.48 8.83 5.75
CA ILE A 113 6.13 7.39 5.74
C ILE A 113 5.68 7.01 4.33
N VAL A 114 6.32 6.02 3.71
CA VAL A 114 5.86 5.43 2.44
C VAL A 114 5.36 4.01 2.68
N CYS A 115 4.26 3.65 2.00
CA CYS A 115 3.78 2.29 1.92
C CYS A 115 3.64 1.87 0.46
N PHE A 116 4.11 0.67 0.15
CA PHE A 116 3.93 0.03 -1.16
C PHE A 116 2.65 -0.82 -1.17
N GLN A 117 2.21 -1.23 -2.37
CA GLN A 117 1.12 -2.19 -2.53
C GLN A 117 1.46 -3.60 -2.01
N GLU A 118 0.47 -4.48 -1.94
CA GLU A 118 0.68 -5.87 -1.50
C GLU A 118 1.61 -6.63 -2.44
N ALA A 119 2.54 -7.42 -1.87
CA ALA A 119 3.46 -8.28 -2.61
C ALA A 119 4.16 -7.54 -3.77
N TRP A 120 4.62 -6.31 -3.51
CA TRP A 120 5.04 -5.36 -4.54
C TRP A 120 6.25 -5.83 -5.37
N THR A 121 7.01 -6.81 -4.87
CA THR A 121 8.21 -7.37 -5.52
C THR A 121 7.92 -8.50 -6.50
N MET A 122 6.65 -8.88 -6.70
CA MET A 122 6.29 -9.99 -7.57
C MET A 122 5.04 -9.69 -8.42
N PRO A 123 4.88 -10.36 -9.57
CA PRO A 123 3.57 -10.53 -10.16
C PRO A 123 2.63 -11.20 -9.15
N PHE A 124 1.38 -10.76 -9.09
CA PHE A 124 0.39 -11.43 -8.25
C PHE A 124 -0.03 -12.76 -8.91
N ALA A 125 0.82 -13.77 -8.73
CA ALA A 125 0.72 -15.06 -9.39
C ALA A 125 -0.13 -16.09 -8.63
N PHE A 126 -0.70 -15.73 -7.47
CA PHE A 126 -1.45 -16.67 -6.63
C PHE A 126 -2.69 -17.27 -7.30
N CYS A 127 -3.15 -16.70 -8.42
CA CYS A 127 -4.19 -17.27 -9.26
C CYS A 127 -3.76 -18.57 -9.97
N THR A 128 -2.47 -18.79 -10.23
CA THR A 128 -1.99 -19.99 -10.94
C THR A 128 -2.05 -21.24 -10.07
N ARG A 129 -1.92 -21.10 -8.75
CA ARG A 129 -1.74 -22.19 -7.76
C ARG A 129 -0.43 -22.96 -7.92
N GLU A 130 0.37 -22.66 -8.94
CA GLU A 130 1.67 -23.24 -9.18
C GLU A 130 2.65 -22.80 -8.09
N LYS A 131 3.53 -23.72 -7.68
CA LYS A 131 4.56 -23.40 -6.69
C LYS A 131 5.74 -22.72 -7.35
N LEU A 132 6.37 -23.37 -8.32
CA LEU A 132 7.52 -22.83 -9.03
C LEU A 132 7.08 -22.10 -10.30
N PRO A 133 7.78 -21.01 -10.68
CA PRO A 133 8.89 -20.36 -9.95
C PRO A 133 8.39 -19.40 -8.85
N TRP A 134 7.08 -19.25 -8.64
CA TRP A 134 6.47 -18.21 -7.82
C TRP A 134 6.94 -18.20 -6.35
N THR A 135 7.22 -19.35 -5.75
CA THR A 135 7.75 -19.43 -4.39
C THR A 135 9.21 -18.98 -4.27
N GLU A 136 9.94 -18.82 -5.37
CA GLU A 136 11.31 -18.27 -5.37
C GLU A 136 11.32 -16.76 -5.12
N PHE A 137 10.18 -16.07 -5.30
CA PHE A 137 10.03 -14.67 -4.86
C PHE A 137 10.01 -14.51 -3.34
N ALA A 138 9.88 -15.60 -2.57
CA ALA A 138 9.82 -15.54 -1.12
C ALA A 138 11.20 -15.25 -0.51
N GLU A 139 11.29 -14.19 0.29
CA GLU A 139 12.53 -13.73 0.91
C GLU A 139 12.47 -13.74 2.45
N SER A 140 13.63 -13.69 3.11
CA SER A 140 13.67 -13.41 4.55
C SER A 140 13.10 -12.02 4.83
N ALA A 141 12.19 -11.91 5.80
CA ALA A 141 11.59 -10.62 6.16
C ALA A 141 12.61 -9.63 6.74
N GLU A 142 13.58 -10.12 7.51
CA GLU A 142 14.59 -9.29 8.15
C GLU A 142 15.84 -9.08 7.27
N ASP A 143 16.28 -10.10 6.53
CA ASP A 143 17.59 -10.12 5.86
C ASP A 143 17.50 -10.26 4.32
N GLY A 144 16.29 -10.29 3.77
CA GLY A 144 16.02 -10.37 2.34
C GLY A 144 16.62 -9.20 1.56
N ILE A 145 16.88 -9.41 0.27
CA ILE A 145 17.44 -8.38 -0.61
C ILE A 145 16.52 -7.15 -0.66
N THR A 146 15.21 -7.38 -0.62
CA THR A 146 14.20 -6.33 -0.62
C THR A 146 14.23 -5.52 0.67
N THR A 147 14.34 -6.17 1.83
CA THR A 147 14.42 -5.46 3.12
C THR A 147 15.69 -4.61 3.17
N LYS A 148 16.84 -5.15 2.76
CA LYS A 148 18.12 -4.40 2.72
C LYS A 148 18.03 -3.18 1.80
N PHE A 149 17.47 -3.34 0.61
CA PHE A 149 17.17 -2.24 -0.30
C PHE A 149 16.29 -1.16 0.37
N CYS A 150 15.22 -1.56 1.07
CA CYS A 150 14.38 -0.62 1.82
C CYS A 150 15.11 0.06 2.98
N GLN A 151 16.01 -0.62 3.68
CA GLN A 151 16.82 -0.02 4.77
C GLN A 151 17.70 1.12 4.25
N GLU A 152 18.33 0.94 3.09
CA GLU A 152 19.14 1.96 2.44
C GLU A 152 18.31 3.19 2.05
N LEU A 153 17.16 2.97 1.40
CA LEU A 153 16.24 4.06 1.03
C LEU A 153 15.69 4.81 2.25
N ALA A 154 15.25 4.07 3.27
CA ALA A 154 14.71 4.63 4.51
C ALA A 154 15.72 5.54 5.19
N LYS A 155 16.98 5.09 5.31
CA LYS A 155 18.06 5.87 5.90
C LYS A 155 18.45 7.06 5.03
N LYS A 156 18.56 6.88 3.71
CA LYS A 156 18.92 7.94 2.74
C LYS A 156 17.93 9.11 2.80
N HIS A 157 16.64 8.80 2.94
CA HIS A 157 15.57 9.80 2.87
C HIS A 157 14.94 10.15 4.23
N ASN A 158 15.48 9.61 5.34
CA ASN A 158 14.94 9.77 6.70
C ASN A 158 13.43 9.50 6.76
N MET A 159 13.01 8.35 6.22
CA MET A 159 11.63 8.00 5.98
C MET A 159 11.33 6.58 6.48
N VAL A 160 10.16 6.37 7.09
CA VAL A 160 9.67 5.03 7.41
C VAL A 160 9.16 4.36 6.14
N ILE A 161 9.51 3.10 5.93
CA ILE A 161 9.03 2.31 4.78
C ILE A 161 8.23 1.10 5.27
N VAL A 162 7.03 0.93 4.72
CA VAL A 162 6.19 -0.25 4.88
C VAL A 162 6.29 -1.10 3.61
N SER A 163 6.86 -2.30 3.73
CA SER A 163 7.19 -3.17 2.60
C SER A 163 6.46 -4.52 2.68
N PRO A 164 5.32 -4.68 1.97
CA PRO A 164 4.60 -5.95 1.87
C PRO A 164 5.25 -6.93 0.89
N ILE A 165 5.72 -8.07 1.37
CA ILE A 165 6.44 -9.10 0.60
C ILE A 165 5.87 -10.50 0.84
N LEU A 166 6.26 -11.45 -0.01
CA LEU A 166 6.18 -12.87 0.30
C LEU A 166 7.39 -13.24 1.18
N GLU A 167 7.14 -13.63 2.41
CA GLU A 167 8.16 -14.03 3.38
C GLU A 167 8.41 -15.53 3.31
N ARG A 168 9.67 -15.95 3.41
CA ARG A 168 10.11 -17.31 3.74
C ARG A 168 10.70 -17.33 5.15
N ASP A 169 10.05 -18.05 6.06
CA ASP A 169 10.48 -18.19 7.45
C ASP A 169 11.36 -19.44 7.62
N SER A 170 12.67 -19.27 7.44
CA SER A 170 13.65 -20.36 7.53
C SER A 170 13.77 -20.96 8.94
N VAL A 171 13.46 -20.19 9.98
CA VAL A 171 13.46 -20.67 11.37
C VAL A 171 12.31 -21.65 11.61
N HIS A 172 11.18 -21.46 10.92
CA HIS A 172 10.00 -22.31 11.00
C HIS A 172 9.80 -23.16 9.74
N GLY A 173 10.87 -23.83 9.30
CA GLY A 173 10.81 -24.84 8.24
C GLY A 173 10.49 -24.30 6.85
N ASP A 174 11.03 -23.12 6.51
CA ASP A 174 10.82 -22.43 5.23
C ASP A 174 9.35 -22.14 4.90
N THR A 175 8.50 -22.01 5.94
CA THR A 175 7.08 -21.70 5.79
C THR A 175 6.90 -20.34 5.12
N LEU A 176 5.99 -20.25 4.16
CA LEU A 176 5.69 -19.01 3.45
C LEU A 176 4.62 -18.20 4.17
N TRP A 177 4.75 -16.87 4.12
CA TRP A 177 3.81 -15.92 4.71
C TRP A 177 3.62 -14.69 3.83
N ASN A 178 2.43 -14.08 3.90
CA ASN A 178 2.21 -12.74 3.36
C ASN A 178 2.44 -11.72 4.49
N THR A 179 3.45 -10.87 4.32
CA THR A 179 4.08 -10.15 5.42
C THR A 179 4.37 -8.71 5.04
N ALA A 180 4.00 -7.76 5.90
CA ALA A 180 4.49 -6.39 5.83
C ALA A 180 5.65 -6.19 6.82
N VAL A 181 6.81 -5.80 6.28
CA VAL A 181 8.00 -5.43 7.06
C VAL A 181 8.01 -3.92 7.26
N ILE A 182 8.32 -3.49 8.48
CA ILE A 182 8.37 -2.07 8.85
C ILE A 182 9.81 -1.66 9.07
N ILE A 183 10.29 -0.73 8.26
CA ILE A 183 11.63 -0.19 8.30
C ILE A 183 11.57 1.23 8.87
N SER A 184 12.31 1.47 9.96
CA SER A 184 12.46 2.79 10.58
C SER A 184 13.18 3.76 9.64
N ASN A 185 12.92 5.06 9.81
CA ASN A 185 13.68 6.15 9.18
C ASN A 185 15.19 6.14 9.46
N THR A 186 15.64 5.38 10.45
CA THR A 186 17.07 5.13 10.73
C THR A 186 17.68 4.04 9.83
N GLY A 187 16.86 3.30 9.09
CA GLY A 187 17.23 2.09 8.36
C GLY A 187 17.14 0.81 9.20
N ALA A 188 16.76 0.87 10.48
CA ALA A 188 16.58 -0.34 11.30
C ALA A 188 15.24 -1.04 11.00
N VAL A 189 15.24 -2.37 10.92
CA VAL A 189 13.99 -3.16 10.85
C VAL A 189 13.30 -3.10 12.22
N MET A 190 12.09 -2.55 12.27
CA MET A 190 11.29 -2.45 13.50
C MET A 190 10.53 -3.75 13.79
N GLY A 191 10.34 -4.58 12.77
CA GLY A 191 9.66 -5.86 12.82
C GLY A 191 8.73 -6.05 11.64
N LYS A 192 7.83 -7.02 11.78
CA LYS A 192 6.90 -7.45 10.74
C LYS A 192 5.51 -7.76 11.28
N THR A 193 4.51 -7.70 10.41
CA THR A 193 3.13 -8.17 10.66
C THR A 193 2.67 -9.05 9.49
N ARG A 194 2.02 -10.17 9.79
CA ARG A 194 1.55 -11.17 8.83
C ARG A 194 0.06 -10.99 8.55
N LYS A 195 -0.38 -11.40 7.36
CA LYS A 195 -1.78 -11.27 6.91
C LYS A 195 -2.71 -12.12 7.76
N ASN A 196 -3.55 -11.48 8.58
CA ASN A 196 -4.46 -12.17 9.51
C ASN A 196 -5.57 -12.97 8.80
N HIS A 197 -6.09 -12.45 7.68
CA HIS A 197 -7.22 -13.07 6.97
C HIS A 197 -6.82 -13.43 5.54
N ILE A 198 -6.85 -14.73 5.22
CA ILE A 198 -6.40 -15.25 3.93
C ILE A 198 -7.61 -15.52 3.03
N PRO A 199 -7.68 -14.92 1.83
CA PRO A 199 -8.76 -15.21 0.89
C PRO A 199 -8.64 -16.64 0.34
N ARG A 200 -9.82 -17.21 0.04
CA ARG A 200 -9.97 -18.50 -0.66
C ARG A 200 -10.95 -18.41 -1.83
N VAL A 201 -11.17 -17.19 -2.35
CA VAL A 201 -12.29 -16.87 -3.26
C VAL A 201 -11.77 -16.65 -4.68
N GLY A 202 -12.31 -17.41 -5.64
CA GLY A 202 -12.01 -17.24 -7.07
C GLY A 202 -10.53 -17.40 -7.39
N ASP A 203 -9.96 -16.40 -8.07
CA ASP A 203 -8.54 -16.35 -8.44
C ASP A 203 -7.61 -15.99 -7.26
N PHE A 204 -8.17 -15.57 -6.12
CA PHE A 204 -7.41 -15.31 -4.89
C PHE A 204 -7.24 -16.60 -4.08
N ASN A 205 -6.50 -17.56 -4.65
CA ASN A 205 -6.18 -18.85 -4.01
C ASN A 205 -4.96 -18.76 -3.09
N GLU A 206 -4.85 -17.67 -2.32
CA GLU A 206 -3.69 -17.39 -1.48
C GLU A 206 -3.45 -18.46 -0.41
N SER A 207 -4.52 -19.09 0.09
CA SER A 207 -4.42 -20.19 1.07
C SER A 207 -3.64 -21.42 0.57
N SER A 208 -3.42 -21.53 -0.74
CA SER A 208 -2.53 -22.55 -1.30
C SER A 208 -1.06 -22.24 -1.02
N TYR A 209 -0.69 -21.00 -0.70
CA TYR A 209 0.69 -20.56 -0.51
C TYR A 209 1.06 -20.34 0.96
N TYR A 210 0.15 -19.78 1.76
CA TYR A 210 0.43 -19.39 3.15
C TYR A 210 -0.82 -19.48 4.04
N MET A 211 -0.57 -19.51 5.35
CA MET A 211 -1.59 -19.64 6.41
C MET A 211 -1.93 -18.28 7.05
N GLU A 212 -3.00 -18.26 7.84
CA GLU A 212 -3.41 -17.08 8.62
C GLU A 212 -2.30 -16.64 9.58
N GLY A 213 -2.05 -15.33 9.60
CA GLY A 213 -0.96 -14.72 10.34
C GLY A 213 -1.01 -14.98 11.85
N ASN A 214 0.17 -15.20 12.44
CA ASN A 214 0.34 -15.45 13.88
C ASN A 214 0.99 -14.28 14.64
N THR A 215 1.06 -13.09 14.04
CA THR A 215 1.66 -11.89 14.65
C THR A 215 0.66 -11.04 15.44
N GLY A 216 -0.63 -11.37 15.39
CA GLY A 216 -1.69 -10.54 15.96
C GLY A 216 -1.84 -9.20 15.25
N HIS A 217 -2.28 -8.17 15.98
CA HIS A 217 -2.59 -6.84 15.43
C HIS A 217 -1.53 -5.81 15.86
N ARG A 218 -0.29 -5.97 15.38
CA ARG A 218 0.84 -5.13 15.82
C ARG A 218 0.68 -3.68 15.39
N VAL A 219 1.05 -2.78 16.30
CA VAL A 219 1.19 -1.34 16.06
C VAL A 219 2.65 -0.95 16.28
N PHE A 220 3.19 -0.16 15.36
CA PHE A 220 4.60 0.23 15.34
C PHE A 220 4.71 1.71 15.70
N GLN A 221 5.34 2.01 16.83
CA GLN A 221 5.63 3.39 17.25
C GLN A 221 6.83 3.92 16.48
N THR A 222 6.60 4.79 15.50
CA THR A 222 7.64 5.46 14.73
C THR A 222 7.88 6.89 15.24
N ALA A 223 8.91 7.57 14.71
CA ALA A 223 9.10 9.01 14.91
C ALA A 223 7.94 9.85 14.34
N PHE A 224 7.20 9.29 13.39
CA PHE A 224 6.12 9.95 12.66
C PHE A 224 4.73 9.43 13.05
N GLY A 225 4.62 8.58 14.07
CA GLY A 225 3.33 8.11 14.61
C GLY A 225 3.24 6.61 14.78
N ARG A 226 2.14 6.20 15.40
CA ARG A 226 1.75 4.79 15.55
C ARG A 226 1.08 4.32 14.28
N ILE A 227 1.76 3.44 13.56
CA ILE A 227 1.25 2.87 12.31
C ILE A 227 0.91 1.40 12.46
N ALA A 228 -0.05 0.94 11.68
CA ALA A 228 -0.40 -0.46 11.53
C ALA A 228 -0.61 -0.81 10.05
N VAL A 229 -0.66 -2.10 9.74
CA VAL A 229 -0.86 -2.60 8.37
C VAL A 229 -1.94 -3.67 8.36
N ASN A 230 -3.11 -3.33 7.81
CA ASN A 230 -4.16 -4.28 7.53
C ASN A 230 -3.97 -4.83 6.10
N ILE A 231 -3.42 -6.02 5.94
CA ILE A 231 -3.02 -6.52 4.62
C ILE A 231 -4.25 -7.04 3.84
N CYS A 232 -4.53 -6.41 2.69
CA CYS A 232 -5.44 -6.83 1.64
C CYS A 232 -6.80 -7.34 2.11
N TYR A 233 -7.04 -8.66 2.13
CA TYR A 233 -8.34 -9.27 2.44
C TYR A 233 -8.81 -9.01 3.88
N GLY A 234 -7.89 -8.61 4.76
CA GLY A 234 -8.24 -8.05 6.06
C GLY A 234 -9.10 -6.77 5.97
N ARG A 235 -9.20 -6.13 4.80
CA ARG A 235 -10.10 -4.98 4.57
C ARG A 235 -11.58 -5.30 4.80
N HIS A 236 -11.98 -6.55 4.52
CA HIS A 236 -13.37 -7.01 4.65
C HIS A 236 -13.79 -7.31 6.09
N HIS A 237 -12.87 -7.19 7.05
CA HIS A 237 -13.08 -7.64 8.42
C HIS A 237 -13.05 -6.43 9.38
N PRO A 238 -14.21 -5.85 9.74
CA PRO A 238 -14.27 -4.70 10.65
C PRO A 238 -13.54 -4.92 11.97
N LEU A 239 -13.56 -6.15 12.51
CA LEU A 239 -12.85 -6.51 13.73
C LEU A 239 -11.32 -6.43 13.57
N ASN A 240 -10.77 -6.73 12.40
CA ASN A 240 -9.33 -6.61 12.15
C ASN A 240 -8.89 -5.14 12.21
N TRP A 241 -9.67 -4.24 11.60
CA TRP A 241 -9.45 -2.78 11.71
C TRP A 241 -9.55 -2.29 13.15
N LEU A 242 -10.60 -2.73 13.86
CA LEU A 242 -10.83 -2.37 15.26
C LEU A 242 -9.65 -2.77 16.13
N MET A 243 -9.12 -3.97 15.99
CA MET A 243 -8.03 -4.44 16.85
C MET A 243 -6.73 -3.63 16.66
N TYR A 244 -6.44 -3.12 15.45
CA TYR A 244 -5.32 -2.20 15.28
C TYR A 244 -5.56 -0.85 15.98
N SER A 245 -6.78 -0.32 15.93
CA SER A 245 -7.14 0.92 16.62
C SER A 245 -7.16 0.77 18.15
N VAL A 246 -7.69 -0.34 18.67
CA VAL A 246 -7.62 -0.70 20.10
C VAL A 246 -6.16 -0.75 20.58
N ASN A 247 -5.25 -1.23 19.74
CA ASN A 247 -3.81 -1.24 20.02
C ASN A 247 -3.12 0.12 19.80
N GLY A 248 -3.88 1.17 19.50
CA GLY A 248 -3.44 2.56 19.45
C GLY A 248 -2.99 3.06 18.07
N ALA A 249 -3.31 2.38 16.97
CA ALA A 249 -2.94 2.86 15.64
C ALA A 249 -3.54 4.24 15.31
N GLU A 250 -2.70 5.16 14.84
CA GLU A 250 -3.12 6.48 14.35
C GLU A 250 -3.33 6.46 12.83
N ILE A 251 -2.54 5.64 12.12
CA ILE A 251 -2.59 5.45 10.66
C ILE A 251 -2.56 3.95 10.37
N ILE A 252 -3.56 3.45 9.64
CA ILE A 252 -3.64 2.04 9.21
C ILE A 252 -3.48 1.98 7.69
N PHE A 253 -2.37 1.44 7.23
CA PHE A 253 -2.15 1.16 5.81
C PHE A 253 -2.89 -0.12 5.40
N ASN A 254 -3.46 -0.11 4.20
CA ASN A 254 -4.14 -1.27 3.61
C ASN A 254 -3.58 -1.57 2.21
N PRO A 255 -2.36 -2.14 2.14
CA PRO A 255 -1.78 -2.62 0.89
C PRO A 255 -2.59 -3.80 0.38
N SER A 256 -3.04 -3.72 -0.86
CA SER A 256 -3.95 -4.67 -1.48
C SER A 256 -3.54 -4.99 -2.91
N ALA A 257 -3.93 -6.18 -3.36
CA ALA A 257 -4.01 -6.54 -4.77
C ALA A 257 -5.40 -7.14 -5.03
N THR A 258 -6.28 -6.38 -5.67
CA THR A 258 -7.65 -6.84 -5.99
C THR A 258 -8.07 -6.45 -7.41
N ILE A 259 -8.99 -7.21 -8.00
CA ILE A 259 -9.51 -7.02 -9.37
C ILE A 259 -11.02 -7.27 -9.41
N GLY A 260 -11.67 -6.80 -10.48
CA GLY A 260 -13.05 -7.14 -10.82
C GLY A 260 -14.11 -6.19 -10.25
N GLU A 261 -15.23 -6.08 -10.96
CA GLU A 261 -16.31 -5.10 -10.70
C GLU A 261 -16.91 -5.22 -9.29
N LEU A 262 -17.10 -6.47 -8.81
CA LEU A 262 -17.63 -6.71 -7.47
C LEU A 262 -16.69 -6.17 -6.38
N SER A 263 -15.37 -6.36 -6.55
CA SER A 263 -14.40 -5.84 -5.60
C SER A 263 -14.28 -4.32 -5.68
N GLU A 264 -14.38 -3.74 -6.87
CA GLU A 264 -14.26 -2.29 -7.07
C GLU A 264 -15.39 -1.54 -6.35
N SER A 265 -16.61 -2.09 -6.37
CA SER A 265 -17.77 -1.52 -5.66
C SER A 265 -17.58 -1.42 -4.14
N LEU A 266 -16.75 -2.30 -3.54
CA LEU A 266 -16.45 -2.30 -2.11
C LEU A 266 -15.29 -1.35 -1.75
N TRP A 267 -14.41 -1.05 -2.70
CA TRP A 267 -13.19 -0.26 -2.49
C TRP A 267 -13.43 1.12 -1.86
N PRO A 268 -14.41 1.95 -2.29
CA PRO A 268 -14.66 3.24 -1.66
C PRO A 268 -15.37 3.17 -0.29
N ILE A 269 -15.77 1.97 0.16
CA ILE A 269 -16.61 1.77 1.34
C ILE A 269 -15.77 1.30 2.54
N GLU A 270 -15.04 0.20 2.41
CA GLU A 270 -14.56 -0.57 3.56
C GLU A 270 -13.51 0.16 4.40
N ALA A 271 -12.44 0.63 3.77
CA ALA A 271 -11.40 1.38 4.47
C ALA A 271 -11.92 2.74 4.96
N ARG A 272 -12.80 3.39 4.18
CA ARG A 272 -13.44 4.64 4.59
C ARG A 272 -14.29 4.43 5.85
N ASN A 273 -15.06 3.35 5.90
CA ASN A 273 -15.83 2.99 7.10
C ASN A 273 -14.90 2.68 8.28
N ALA A 274 -13.77 2.00 8.05
CA ALA A 274 -12.79 1.75 9.10
C ALA A 274 -12.20 3.04 9.70
N ALA A 275 -11.87 4.05 8.89
CA ALA A 275 -11.42 5.36 9.40
C ALA A 275 -12.48 6.02 10.30
N ILE A 276 -13.74 5.99 9.85
CA ILE A 276 -14.88 6.58 10.58
C ILE A 276 -15.09 5.86 11.92
N ALA A 277 -15.19 4.53 11.90
CA ALA A 277 -15.52 3.73 13.07
C ALA A 277 -14.42 3.73 14.14
N ASN A 278 -13.17 3.91 13.72
CA ASN A 278 -12.00 3.75 14.59
C ASN A 278 -11.25 5.05 14.89
N HIS A 279 -11.73 6.19 14.39
CA HIS A 279 -11.15 7.51 14.59
C HIS A 279 -9.65 7.60 14.27
N CYS A 280 -9.23 6.95 13.18
CA CYS A 280 -7.86 6.93 12.69
C CYS A 280 -7.80 7.27 11.20
N PHE A 281 -6.60 7.48 10.67
CA PHE A 281 -6.40 7.56 9.22
C PHE A 281 -6.31 6.16 8.62
N THR A 282 -6.89 5.96 7.43
CA THR A 282 -6.72 4.75 6.64
C THR A 282 -6.13 5.07 5.28
N CYS A 283 -5.23 4.22 4.82
CA CYS A 283 -4.52 4.43 3.57
C CYS A 283 -4.61 3.19 2.68
N SER A 284 -5.62 3.11 1.82
CA SER A 284 -5.81 1.98 0.90
C SER A 284 -4.95 2.14 -0.35
N ILE A 285 -4.26 1.07 -0.72
CA ILE A 285 -3.37 1.04 -1.90
C ILE A 285 -3.70 -0.23 -2.67
N ASN A 286 -4.05 -0.12 -3.95
CA ASN A 286 -4.23 -1.28 -4.82
C ASN A 286 -3.14 -1.30 -5.88
N ARG A 287 -2.81 -2.49 -6.38
CA ARG A 287 -2.01 -2.64 -7.60
C ARG A 287 -2.72 -2.05 -8.82
N VAL A 288 -1.95 -1.74 -9.87
CA VAL A 288 -2.46 -1.31 -11.17
C VAL A 288 -1.93 -2.17 -12.32
N GLY A 289 -2.62 -2.09 -13.46
CA GLY A 289 -2.28 -2.82 -14.68
C GLY A 289 -2.75 -4.28 -14.70
N THR A 290 -2.70 -4.87 -15.88
CA THR A 290 -3.09 -6.26 -16.13
C THR A 290 -1.84 -7.14 -16.15
N VAL A 291 -1.93 -8.33 -15.57
CA VAL A 291 -0.82 -9.30 -15.55
C VAL A 291 -1.29 -10.57 -16.25
N SER A 292 -0.57 -10.95 -17.32
CA SER A 292 -0.76 -12.25 -17.96
C SER A 292 0.18 -13.26 -17.32
N VAL A 293 -0.39 -14.29 -16.70
CA VAL A 293 0.31 -15.50 -16.25
C VAL A 293 -0.08 -16.63 -17.19
N MET A 294 0.90 -17.27 -17.83
CA MET A 294 0.65 -18.50 -18.58
C MET A 294 0.54 -19.65 -17.58
N LEU A 295 -0.55 -20.40 -17.62
CA LEU A 295 -0.70 -21.66 -16.90
C LEU A 295 0.11 -22.74 -17.63
N ALA A 296 0.89 -23.52 -16.90
CA ALA A 296 1.59 -24.70 -17.43
C ALA A 296 0.63 -25.85 -17.76
#